data_AF-A0AAY5K7P1-F1
#
_entry.id   AF-A0AAY5K7P1-F1
#
_cell.length_a   1.000
_cell.length_b   1.000
_cell.length_c   1.000
_cell.angle_alpha   90.00
_cell.angle_beta   90.00
_cell.angle_gamma   90.00
#
_symmetry.space_group_name_H-M   'P 1'
#
loop_
_entity.id
_entity.type
_entity.pdbx_description
1 polymer ?
#
loop_
_entity_poly.entity_id
_entity_poly.type
_entity_poly.pdbx_seq_one_letter_code
_entity_poly.pdbx_strand_id
1 'polypeptide(L)'
;MPLDNTDTPRSRWEQGLRPPWVTRLAGGRSPASSGAESDTESSSTESERSHTRRSEGGSGRIPHSTSSLQQRITEIDQQREELKIEVQLEIALLEAELQEQRSQLQENTLQLQKLQEGPGSTSETHRPTHRQEERANLERERARVEDLRKQLKEKETLIPSQPENQKEQLLMDLQQEKEMVEAAGRAFEDWEFSVLESEAGIEEDSEREKEEREQEIKEEKKKEISCQQHAVNSAQERVQQLEKQLKEMERERDREMNALRKQRRELLHTTHKVLAEKKPLADWSNIPVSSPCMMSLSPLTIQKSPQEQKEPVSLPRRRSSHRNNKHSDRPVSSQGEL
;
A
#
# COMPACT_ATOMS: atom_id res chain seq x y z
N MET A 1 7.07 23.88 -9.14
CA MET A 1 6.32 22.64 -8.91
C MET A 1 7.31 21.49 -8.98
N PRO A 2 7.69 20.86 -7.86
CA PRO A 2 8.49 19.65 -7.88
C PRO A 2 7.58 18.49 -8.28
N LEU A 3 8.02 17.70 -9.27
CA LEU A 3 7.44 16.41 -9.61
C LEU A 3 7.83 15.44 -8.50
N ASP A 4 6.87 15.05 -7.65
CA ASP A 4 7.05 13.94 -6.71
C ASP A 4 7.14 12.65 -7.53
N ASN A 5 8.37 12.30 -7.85
CA ASN A 5 8.74 11.02 -8.41
C ASN A 5 8.76 9.99 -7.28
N THR A 6 7.59 9.52 -6.86
CA THR A 6 7.49 8.32 -6.02
C THR A 6 7.69 7.11 -6.91
N ASP A 7 8.96 6.81 -7.23
CA ASP A 7 9.36 5.49 -7.70
C ASP A 7 9.16 4.51 -6.52
N THR A 8 7.91 4.10 -6.29
CA THR A 8 7.61 2.88 -5.55
C THR A 8 8.43 1.78 -6.23
N PRO A 9 9.31 1.04 -5.53
CA PRO A 9 10.18 0.08 -6.17
C PRO A 9 9.31 -0.93 -6.91
N ARG A 10 9.31 -0.80 -8.25
CA ARG A 10 8.54 -1.63 -9.16
C ARG A 10 8.77 -3.09 -8.77
N SER A 11 7.74 -3.79 -8.30
CA SER A 11 7.87 -5.18 -7.84
C SER A 11 8.64 -5.97 -8.90
N ARG A 12 9.64 -6.76 -8.47
CA ARG A 12 10.53 -7.57 -9.34
C ARG A 12 9.78 -8.34 -10.45
N TRP A 13 8.51 -8.62 -10.21
CA TRP A 13 7.55 -9.29 -11.09
C TRP A 13 7.02 -8.47 -12.27
N GLU A 14 6.98 -7.15 -12.20
CA GLU A 14 6.61 -6.32 -13.36
C GLU A 14 7.66 -6.38 -14.48
N GLN A 15 8.83 -6.95 -14.18
CA GLN A 15 9.93 -7.14 -15.14
C GLN A 15 9.87 -8.51 -15.83
N GLY A 16 8.85 -9.35 -15.56
CA GLY A 16 8.70 -10.67 -16.19
C GLY A 16 9.80 -11.68 -15.84
N LEU A 17 10.61 -11.38 -14.82
CA LEU A 17 11.71 -12.23 -14.37
C LEU A 17 11.15 -13.39 -13.55
N ARG A 18 11.52 -14.63 -13.90
CA ARG A 18 11.15 -15.82 -13.13
C ARG A 18 11.72 -15.74 -11.71
N PRO A 19 11.06 -16.37 -10.72
CA PRO A 19 11.58 -16.42 -9.36
C PRO A 19 13.01 -16.95 -9.35
N PRO A 20 13.92 -16.36 -8.57
CA PRO A 20 15.31 -16.80 -8.51
C PRO A 20 15.44 -18.29 -8.12
N TRP A 21 14.48 -18.82 -7.36
CA TRP A 21 14.44 -20.24 -6.99
C TRP A 21 14.10 -21.17 -8.17
N VAL A 22 13.25 -20.75 -9.11
CA VAL A 22 12.94 -21.50 -10.34
C VAL A 22 14.19 -21.61 -11.20
N THR A 23 14.97 -20.53 -11.30
CA THR A 23 16.24 -20.53 -12.04
C THR A 23 17.30 -21.41 -11.36
N ARG A 24 17.35 -21.42 -10.01
CA ARG A 24 18.27 -22.28 -9.25
C ARG A 24 17.99 -23.76 -9.46
N LEU A 25 16.73 -24.19 -9.41
CA LEU A 25 16.34 -25.60 -9.58
C LEU A 25 16.58 -26.10 -11.02
N ALA A 26 16.31 -25.26 -12.03
CA ALA A 26 16.54 -25.61 -13.43
C ALA A 26 18.04 -25.76 -13.79
N GLY A 27 18.94 -25.07 -13.06
CA GLY A 27 20.37 -25.05 -13.34
C GLY A 27 21.20 -26.17 -12.71
N GLY A 28 20.61 -27.06 -11.90
CA GLY A 28 21.31 -28.19 -11.26
C GLY A 28 22.49 -27.79 -10.35
N ARG A 29 22.68 -26.50 -10.08
CA ARG A 29 23.73 -25.96 -9.22
C ARG A 29 23.10 -25.52 -7.91
N SER A 30 23.20 -26.37 -6.90
CA SER A 30 23.13 -25.90 -5.52
C SER A 30 24.31 -24.94 -5.30
N PRO A 31 24.10 -23.71 -4.80
CA PRO A 31 25.21 -22.96 -4.24
C PRO A 31 25.66 -23.76 -3.02
N ALA A 32 26.92 -24.18 -3.01
CA ALA A 32 27.54 -24.65 -1.78
C ALA A 32 27.35 -23.56 -0.72
N SER A 33 26.86 -23.97 0.45
CA SER A 33 26.78 -23.14 1.65
C SER A 33 28.10 -22.42 1.85
N SER A 34 28.13 -21.10 1.61
CA SER A 34 29.30 -20.29 1.93
C SER A 34 29.25 -20.03 3.43
N GLY A 35 29.97 -20.87 4.18
CA GLY A 35 30.37 -20.54 5.54
C GLY A 35 31.17 -19.25 5.52
N ALA A 36 30.86 -18.37 6.46
CA ALA A 36 31.61 -17.15 6.69
C ALA A 36 32.94 -17.51 7.39
N GLU A 37 34.05 -17.22 6.74
CA GLU A 37 35.37 -17.04 7.36
C GLU A 37 36.00 -15.82 6.67
N SER A 38 35.90 -14.68 7.35
CA SER A 38 37.02 -13.99 8.03
C SER A 38 38.02 -13.37 7.06
N ASP A 39 38.02 -12.04 7.07
CA ASP A 39 38.95 -11.13 6.40
C ASP A 39 40.41 -11.51 6.65
N THR A 40 41.26 -11.44 5.62
CA THR A 40 42.57 -10.77 5.71
C THR A 40 43.07 -10.38 4.32
N GLU A 41 43.60 -9.17 4.26
CA GLU A 41 44.17 -8.48 3.13
C GLU A 41 45.47 -9.14 2.63
N SER A 42 45.69 -9.19 1.32
CA SER A 42 46.96 -8.75 0.69
C SER A 42 47.00 -8.90 -0.83
N SER A 43 47.76 -7.99 -1.41
CA SER A 43 47.90 -7.60 -2.81
C SER A 43 48.72 -8.58 -3.69
N SER A 44 48.49 -8.49 -5.02
CA SER A 44 49.41 -8.53 -6.20
C SER A 44 50.73 -9.35 -6.11
N THR A 45 51.21 -10.14 -7.08
CA THR A 45 51.30 -10.01 -8.56
C THR A 45 51.62 -11.36 -9.25
N GLU A 46 51.29 -11.47 -10.54
CA GLU A 46 52.03 -12.12 -11.66
C GLU A 46 52.93 -13.36 -11.39
N SER A 47 52.62 -14.49 -12.04
CA SER A 47 53.58 -15.26 -12.86
C SER A 47 52.90 -16.39 -13.64
N GLU A 48 53.50 -16.70 -14.79
CA GLU A 48 53.02 -17.42 -15.97
C GLU A 48 52.76 -18.94 -15.86
N ARG A 49 51.82 -19.36 -16.73
CA ARG A 49 51.76 -20.59 -17.55
C ARG A 49 52.01 -21.94 -16.85
N SER A 50 50.95 -22.76 -16.86
CA SER A 50 51.08 -24.19 -17.16
C SER A 50 49.81 -24.70 -17.83
N HIS A 51 49.96 -25.20 -19.06
CA HIS A 51 48.98 -26.02 -19.73
C HIS A 51 48.52 -27.17 -18.84
N THR A 52 47.21 -27.45 -18.80
CA THR A 52 46.68 -28.79 -19.10
C THR A 52 45.15 -28.81 -19.13
N ARG A 53 44.66 -29.38 -20.24
CA ARG A 53 43.38 -30.09 -20.43
C ARG A 53 42.07 -29.38 -20.11
N ARG A 54 41.37 -29.05 -21.21
CA ARG A 54 39.95 -29.36 -21.40
C ARG A 54 39.56 -30.65 -20.66
N SER A 55 38.64 -30.54 -19.72
CA SER A 55 37.74 -31.62 -19.36
C SER A 55 36.34 -31.21 -19.78
N GLU A 56 36.09 -31.27 -21.09
CA GLU A 56 34.76 -31.61 -21.59
C GLU A 56 34.35 -32.91 -20.90
N GLY A 57 33.28 -32.82 -20.13
CA GLY A 57 32.81 -33.91 -19.28
C GLY A 57 31.41 -33.65 -18.76
N GLY A 58 30.55 -33.11 -19.63
CA GLY A 58 29.10 -33.28 -19.51
C GLY A 58 28.79 -34.76 -19.62
N SER A 59 28.89 -35.46 -18.51
CA SER A 59 28.35 -36.81 -18.34
C SER A 59 27.96 -36.88 -16.88
N GLY A 60 26.66 -36.73 -16.63
CA GLY A 60 26.06 -37.02 -15.34
C GLY A 60 26.39 -38.47 -15.00
N ARG A 61 27.50 -38.68 -14.29
CA ARG A 61 27.87 -39.98 -13.75
C ARG A 61 26.78 -40.29 -12.74
N ILE A 62 25.92 -41.23 -13.11
CA ILE A 62 25.03 -41.91 -12.19
C ILE A 62 25.90 -42.33 -11.00
N PRO A 63 25.59 -41.88 -9.77
CA PRO A 63 26.38 -42.26 -8.62
C PRO A 63 26.31 -43.79 -8.46
N HIS A 64 27.40 -44.47 -8.83
CA HIS A 64 27.47 -45.94 -8.82
C HIS A 64 27.69 -46.50 -7.41
N SER A 65 27.88 -45.64 -6.40
CA SER A 65 27.99 -46.04 -5.00
C SER A 65 26.70 -45.74 -4.23
N THR A 66 26.29 -46.67 -3.36
CA THR A 66 25.09 -46.53 -2.52
C THR A 66 25.16 -45.29 -1.62
N SER A 67 26.36 -44.92 -1.15
CA SER A 67 26.59 -43.71 -0.36
C SER A 67 26.30 -42.43 -1.14
N SER A 68 26.67 -42.36 -2.42
CA SER A 68 26.43 -41.16 -3.23
C SER A 68 24.96 -41.04 -3.66
N LEU A 69 24.25 -42.16 -3.85
CA LEU A 69 22.79 -42.17 -4.01
C LEU A 69 22.06 -41.68 -2.74
N GLN A 70 22.51 -42.11 -1.55
CA GLN A 70 21.95 -41.65 -0.28
C GLN A 70 22.17 -40.16 -0.06
N GLN A 71 23.38 -39.66 -0.33
CA GLN A 71 23.66 -38.22 -0.29
C GLN A 71 22.71 -37.45 -1.21
N ARG A 72 22.52 -37.91 -2.45
CA ARG A 72 21.61 -37.25 -3.39
C ARG A 72 20.14 -37.24 -2.92
N ILE A 73 19.69 -38.29 -2.23
CA ILE A 73 18.35 -38.33 -1.63
C ILE A 73 18.22 -37.26 -0.53
N THR A 74 19.25 -37.11 0.33
CA THR A 74 19.24 -36.07 1.37
C THR A 74 19.27 -34.66 0.80
N GLU A 75 20.01 -34.44 -0.30
CA GLU A 75 20.00 -33.16 -1.03
C GLU A 75 18.61 -32.84 -1.58
N ILE A 76 17.91 -33.81 -2.18
CA ILE A 76 16.54 -33.60 -2.67
C ILE A 76 15.58 -33.30 -1.51
N ASP A 77 15.74 -33.95 -0.36
CA ASP A 77 14.92 -33.68 0.81
C ASP A 77 15.18 -32.26 1.36
N GLN A 78 16.42 -31.76 1.34
CA GLN A 78 16.75 -30.37 1.65
C GLN A 78 16.12 -29.40 0.63
N GLN A 79 16.32 -29.64 -0.67
CA GLN A 79 15.74 -28.81 -1.75
C GLN A 79 14.22 -28.69 -1.63
N ARG A 80 13.53 -29.74 -1.19
CA ARG A 80 12.07 -29.71 -0.98
C ARG A 80 11.66 -28.81 0.18
N GLU A 81 12.41 -28.79 1.28
CA GLU A 81 12.08 -27.90 2.41
C GLU A 81 12.48 -26.46 2.11
N GLU A 82 13.62 -26.24 1.45
CA GLU A 82 14.03 -24.91 0.96
C GLU A 82 12.98 -24.34 0.01
N LEU A 83 12.56 -25.09 -1.02
CA LEU A 83 11.52 -24.69 -1.95
C LEU A 83 10.21 -24.31 -1.24
N LYS A 84 9.83 -25.09 -0.23
CA LYS A 84 8.61 -24.82 0.54
C LYS A 84 8.71 -23.49 1.29
N ILE A 85 9.83 -23.21 1.94
CA ILE A 85 10.06 -21.96 2.65
C ILE A 85 10.09 -20.78 1.67
N GLU A 86 10.83 -20.90 0.56
CA GLU A 86 10.98 -19.85 -0.44
C GLU A 86 9.64 -19.48 -1.09
N VAL A 87 8.84 -20.47 -1.48
CA VAL A 87 7.51 -20.22 -2.04
C VAL A 87 6.58 -19.63 -0.99
N GLN A 88 6.58 -20.14 0.24
CA GLN A 88 5.71 -19.62 1.30
C GLN A 88 6.00 -18.15 1.59
N LEU A 89 7.28 -17.77 1.62
CA LEU A 89 7.69 -16.38 1.76
C LEU A 89 7.14 -15.53 0.61
N GLU A 90 7.31 -15.99 -0.64
CA GLU A 90 6.83 -15.24 -1.81
C GLU A 90 5.30 -15.10 -1.83
N ILE A 91 4.56 -16.17 -1.49
CA ILE A 91 3.10 -16.13 -1.34
C ILE A 91 2.71 -15.10 -0.28
N ALA A 92 3.35 -15.11 0.89
CA ALA A 92 3.04 -14.17 1.96
C ALA A 92 3.30 -12.72 1.55
N LEU A 93 4.37 -12.46 0.78
CA LEU A 93 4.64 -11.12 0.23
C LEU A 93 3.57 -10.68 -0.76
N LEU A 94 3.17 -11.55 -1.69
CA LEU A 94 2.11 -11.27 -2.67
C LEU A 94 0.73 -11.11 -2.01
N GLU A 95 0.43 -11.87 -0.96
CA GLU A 95 -0.80 -11.74 -0.18
C GLU A 95 -0.85 -10.41 0.58
N ALA A 96 0.28 -9.97 1.14
CA ALA A 96 0.38 -8.66 1.79
C ALA A 96 0.17 -7.53 0.79
N GLU A 97 0.81 -7.58 -0.38
CA GLU A 97 0.61 -6.60 -1.45
C GLU A 97 -0.85 -6.61 -1.95
N LEU A 98 -1.44 -7.79 -2.13
CA LEU A 98 -2.85 -7.92 -2.54
C LEU A 98 -3.79 -7.29 -1.51
N GLN A 99 -3.50 -7.45 -0.22
CA GLN A 99 -4.31 -6.87 0.85
C GLN A 99 -4.22 -5.33 0.84
N GLU A 100 -3.02 -4.78 0.67
CA GLU A 100 -2.80 -3.33 0.53
C GLU A 100 -3.55 -2.77 -0.68
N GLN A 101 -3.44 -3.43 -1.85
CA GLN A 101 -4.15 -3.02 -3.06
C GLN A 101 -5.68 -3.09 -2.91
N ARG A 102 -6.20 -4.08 -2.17
CA ARG A 102 -7.64 -4.15 -1.85
C ARG A 102 -8.09 -3.03 -0.93
N SER A 103 -7.29 -2.67 0.08
CA SER A 103 -7.57 -1.52 0.94
C SER A 103 -7.58 -0.20 0.16
N GLN A 104 -6.60 0.00 -0.73
CA GLN A 104 -6.56 1.17 -1.62
C GLN A 104 -7.77 1.22 -2.56
N LEU A 105 -8.15 0.08 -3.15
CA LEU A 105 -9.35 -0.02 -3.99
C LEU A 105 -10.61 0.37 -3.22
N GLN A 106 -10.76 -0.09 -1.96
CA GLN A 106 -11.89 0.28 -1.11
C GLN A 106 -11.92 1.78 -0.80
N GLU A 107 -10.78 2.37 -0.44
CA GLU A 107 -10.68 3.81 -0.21
C GLU A 107 -11.06 4.60 -1.46
N ASN A 108 -10.50 4.21 -2.61
CA ASN A 108 -10.77 4.89 -3.87
C ASN A 108 -12.26 4.81 -4.25
N THR A 109 -12.89 3.65 -4.00
CA THR A 109 -14.32 3.43 -4.24
C THR A 109 -15.18 4.30 -3.33
N LEU A 110 -14.82 4.43 -2.05
CA LEU A 110 -15.55 5.28 -1.10
C LEU A 110 -15.42 6.77 -1.44
N GLN A 111 -14.23 7.21 -1.86
CA GLN A 111 -14.02 8.58 -2.34
C GLN A 111 -14.86 8.87 -3.58
N LEU A 112 -14.89 7.94 -4.55
CA LEU A 112 -15.74 8.05 -5.73
C LEU A 112 -17.22 8.16 -5.37
N GLN A 113 -17.69 7.35 -4.41
CA GLN A 113 -19.06 7.40 -3.91
C GLN A 113 -19.38 8.76 -3.26
N LYS A 114 -18.48 9.28 -2.40
CA LYS A 114 -18.65 10.61 -1.78
C LYS A 114 -18.70 11.72 -2.82
N LEU A 115 -17.88 11.66 -3.86
CA LEU A 115 -17.91 12.62 -4.95
C LEU A 115 -19.22 12.55 -5.73
N GLN A 116 -19.76 11.34 -5.95
CA GLN A 116 -21.06 11.17 -6.60
C GLN A 116 -22.23 11.66 -5.72
N GLU A 117 -22.16 11.43 -4.40
CA GLU A 117 -23.21 11.78 -3.43
C GLU A 117 -23.14 13.23 -2.90
N GLY A 118 -22.00 13.90 -3.06
CA GLY A 118 -21.73 15.19 -2.42
C GLY A 118 -22.78 16.27 -2.77
N PRO A 119 -23.43 16.90 -1.75
CA PRO A 119 -24.43 17.93 -1.97
C PRO A 119 -23.76 19.15 -2.62
N GLY A 120 -24.28 19.55 -3.78
CA GLY A 120 -23.93 20.85 -4.35
C GLY A 120 -24.42 21.96 -3.43
N SER A 121 -23.66 23.05 -3.37
CA SER A 121 -24.10 24.36 -2.85
C SER A 121 -24.07 24.54 -1.32
N THR A 122 -22.95 25.05 -0.81
CA THR A 122 -22.87 25.64 0.54
C THR A 122 -22.35 27.09 0.55
N SER A 123 -22.46 27.85 -0.54
CA SER A 123 -21.92 29.23 -0.61
C SER A 123 -22.96 30.36 -0.62
N GLU A 124 -24.26 30.07 -0.62
CA GLU A 124 -25.31 31.09 -0.85
C GLU A 124 -25.75 31.91 0.38
N THR A 125 -25.13 31.76 1.55
CA THR A 125 -25.74 32.31 2.78
C THR A 125 -25.42 33.79 3.06
N HIS A 126 -24.41 34.39 2.42
CA HIS A 126 -23.92 35.73 2.83
C HIS A 126 -24.47 36.93 2.05
N ARG A 127 -24.99 36.75 0.83
CA ARG A 127 -25.57 37.82 0.00
C ARG A 127 -27.01 38.23 0.36
N PRO A 128 -27.89 37.32 0.85
CA PRO A 128 -29.28 37.68 1.17
C PRO A 128 -29.40 38.71 2.32
N THR A 129 -28.46 38.70 3.26
CA THR A 129 -28.56 39.49 4.49
C THR A 129 -28.34 40.99 4.25
N HIS A 130 -27.37 41.36 3.40
CA HIS A 130 -27.09 42.78 3.08
C HIS A 130 -28.26 43.44 2.33
N ARG A 131 -28.85 42.76 1.33
CA ARG A 131 -30.03 43.26 0.60
C ARG A 131 -31.21 43.49 1.54
N GLN A 132 -31.40 42.59 2.50
CA GLN A 132 -32.49 42.70 3.45
C GLN A 132 -32.34 43.90 4.41
N GLU A 133 -31.12 44.22 4.82
CA GLU A 133 -30.83 45.39 5.65
C GLU A 133 -31.05 46.71 4.89
N GLU A 134 -30.65 46.78 3.63
CA GLU A 134 -30.83 47.96 2.78
C GLU A 134 -32.31 48.25 2.52
N ARG A 135 -33.11 47.21 2.23
CA ARG A 135 -34.57 47.31 2.14
C ARG A 135 -35.22 47.76 3.45
N ALA A 136 -34.72 47.27 4.59
CA ALA A 136 -35.20 47.71 5.90
C ALA A 136 -34.85 49.17 6.21
N ASN A 137 -33.71 49.68 5.70
CA ASN A 137 -33.38 51.10 5.80
C ASN A 137 -34.34 51.95 4.93
N LEU A 138 -34.62 51.51 3.69
CA LEU A 138 -35.55 52.20 2.78
C LEU A 138 -36.95 52.36 3.40
N GLU A 139 -37.46 51.28 4.00
CA GLU A 139 -38.77 51.31 4.65
C GLU A 139 -38.81 52.29 5.82
N ARG A 140 -37.72 52.39 6.60
CA ARG A 140 -37.60 53.38 7.67
C ARG A 140 -37.63 54.81 7.17
N GLU A 141 -36.92 55.11 6.08
CA GLU A 141 -36.92 56.47 5.52
C GLU A 141 -38.26 56.81 4.84
N ARG A 142 -38.89 55.83 4.18
CA ARG A 142 -40.25 55.96 3.63
C ARG A 142 -41.23 56.43 4.70
N ALA A 143 -41.24 55.73 5.85
CA ALA A 143 -42.08 56.09 6.99
C ALA A 143 -41.75 57.50 7.51
N ARG A 144 -40.46 57.87 7.62
CA ARG A 144 -40.02 59.20 8.05
C ARG A 144 -40.56 60.31 7.15
N VAL A 145 -40.48 60.13 5.83
CA VAL A 145 -40.97 61.11 4.84
C VAL A 145 -42.49 61.20 4.86
N GLU A 146 -43.20 60.08 5.02
CA GLU A 146 -44.66 60.09 5.19
C GLU A 146 -45.11 60.82 6.45
N ASP A 147 -44.42 60.62 7.58
CA ASP A 147 -44.70 61.33 8.82
C ASP A 147 -44.50 62.85 8.67
N LEU A 148 -43.43 63.28 7.99
CA LEU A 148 -43.21 64.69 7.69
C LEU A 148 -44.31 65.28 6.81
N ARG A 149 -44.75 64.55 5.77
CA ARG A 149 -45.88 64.96 4.92
C ARG A 149 -47.18 65.07 5.71
N LYS A 150 -47.43 64.15 6.65
CA LYS A 150 -48.61 64.17 7.52
C LYS A 150 -48.59 65.37 8.46
N GLN A 151 -47.45 65.65 9.11
CA GLN A 151 -47.28 66.81 10.00
C GLN A 151 -47.47 68.13 9.26
N LEU A 152 -46.94 68.24 8.04
CA LEU A 152 -47.13 69.42 7.19
C LEU A 152 -48.60 69.65 6.85
N LYS A 153 -49.30 68.58 6.45
CA LYS A 153 -50.74 68.63 6.14
C LYS A 153 -51.56 69.04 7.37
N GLU A 154 -51.21 68.52 8.55
CA GLU A 154 -51.87 68.91 9.80
C GLU A 154 -51.69 70.42 10.08
N LYS A 155 -50.45 70.93 9.98
CA LYS A 155 -50.17 72.36 10.13
C LYS A 155 -50.95 73.22 9.13
N GLU A 156 -50.98 72.82 7.86
CA GLU A 156 -51.75 73.50 6.81
C GLU A 156 -53.24 73.63 7.18
N THR A 157 -53.84 72.60 7.78
CA THR A 157 -55.24 72.67 8.23
C THR A 157 -55.47 73.57 9.44
N LEU A 158 -54.45 73.86 10.25
CA LEU A 158 -54.56 74.68 11.47
C LEU A 158 -54.43 76.18 11.19
N ILE A 159 -53.70 76.60 10.16
CA ILE A 159 -53.45 78.03 9.83
C ILE A 159 -54.74 78.85 9.62
N PRO A 160 -55.80 78.35 8.97
CA PRO A 160 -57.04 79.12 8.79
C PRO A 160 -57.70 79.57 10.10
N SER A 161 -57.51 78.80 11.18
CA SER A 161 -58.09 79.05 12.52
C SER A 161 -57.30 80.08 13.36
N GLN A 162 -56.15 80.55 12.87
CA GLN A 162 -55.27 81.47 13.60
C GLN A 162 -55.68 82.95 13.43
N PRO A 163 -55.22 83.87 14.30
CA PRO A 163 -55.47 85.32 14.16
C PRO A 163 -54.80 85.92 12.91
N GLU A 164 -55.45 86.89 12.24
CA GLU A 164 -54.96 87.51 10.99
C GLU A 164 -53.54 88.08 11.07
N ASN A 165 -53.17 88.66 12.22
CA ASN A 165 -51.84 89.24 12.45
C ASN A 165 -50.70 88.20 12.51
N GLN A 166 -51.01 86.90 12.59
CA GLN A 166 -50.03 85.80 12.64
C GLN A 166 -50.08 84.92 11.38
N LYS A 167 -51.15 85.00 10.57
CA LYS A 167 -51.36 84.14 9.40
C LYS A 167 -50.26 84.27 8.34
N GLU A 168 -49.84 85.49 8.04
CA GLU A 168 -48.86 85.74 6.98
C GLU A 168 -47.51 85.09 7.30
N GLN A 169 -47.04 85.23 8.55
CA GLN A 169 -45.82 84.56 9.01
C GLN A 169 -45.96 83.04 8.96
N LEU A 170 -47.08 82.49 9.44
CA LEU A 170 -47.32 81.04 9.43
C LEU A 170 -47.39 80.46 8.02
N LEU A 171 -47.91 81.22 7.04
CA LEU A 171 -47.92 80.81 5.64
C LEU A 171 -46.51 80.79 5.03
N MET A 172 -45.68 81.78 5.37
CA MET A 172 -44.27 81.78 4.95
C MET A 172 -43.51 80.59 5.53
N ASP A 173 -43.69 80.32 6.83
CA ASP A 173 -43.06 79.17 7.51
C ASP A 173 -43.55 77.84 6.93
N LEU A 174 -44.85 77.70 6.66
CA LEU A 174 -45.42 76.51 6.02
C LEU A 174 -44.85 76.30 4.61
N GLN A 175 -44.69 77.38 3.84
CA GLN A 175 -44.12 77.30 2.50
C GLN A 175 -42.66 76.82 2.54
N GLN A 176 -41.87 77.31 3.49
CA GLN A 176 -40.51 76.82 3.71
C GLN A 176 -40.51 75.34 4.14
N GLU A 177 -41.40 74.94 5.04
CA GLU A 177 -41.53 73.54 5.48
C GLU A 177 -41.93 72.63 4.32
N LYS A 178 -42.78 73.11 3.41
CA LYS A 178 -43.18 72.40 2.20
C LYS A 178 -42.01 72.14 1.28
N GLU A 179 -41.17 73.13 1.06
CA GLU A 179 -39.95 72.98 0.27
C GLU A 179 -38.98 71.98 0.92
N MET A 180 -38.87 71.97 2.25
CA MET A 180 -38.04 70.98 2.97
C MET A 180 -38.59 69.56 2.86
N VAL A 181 -39.91 69.36 3.00
CA VAL A 181 -40.55 68.05 2.84
C VAL A 181 -40.48 67.55 1.40
N GLU A 182 -40.65 68.43 0.41
CA GLU A 182 -40.46 68.09 -1.00
C GLU A 182 -39.00 67.75 -1.33
N ALA A 183 -38.02 68.44 -0.73
CA ALA A 183 -36.61 68.10 -0.87
C ALA A 183 -36.29 66.73 -0.25
N ALA A 184 -36.83 66.42 0.94
CA ALA A 184 -36.68 65.11 1.58
C ALA A 184 -37.35 63.99 0.76
N GLY A 185 -38.51 64.26 0.17
CA GLY A 185 -39.18 63.32 -0.73
C GLY A 185 -38.36 62.99 -1.97
N ARG A 186 -37.76 64.00 -2.62
CA ARG A 186 -36.86 63.79 -3.76
C ARG A 186 -35.60 63.01 -3.38
N ALA A 187 -34.98 63.33 -2.25
CA ALA A 187 -33.82 62.59 -1.77
C ALA A 187 -34.14 61.10 -1.48
N PHE A 188 -35.34 60.81 -0.98
CA PHE A 188 -35.81 59.43 -0.80
C PHE A 188 -36.02 58.73 -2.16
N GLU A 189 -36.68 59.38 -3.12
CA GLU A 189 -36.91 58.83 -4.47
C GLU A 189 -35.60 58.54 -5.20
N ASP A 190 -34.63 59.46 -5.14
CA ASP A 190 -33.29 59.27 -5.72
C ASP A 190 -32.56 58.08 -5.09
N TRP A 191 -32.70 57.90 -3.77
CA TRP A 191 -32.10 56.76 -3.06
C TRP A 191 -32.80 55.43 -3.38
N GLU A 192 -34.14 55.41 -3.41
CA GLU A 192 -34.93 54.24 -3.84
C GLU A 192 -34.53 53.81 -5.26
N PHE A 193 -34.37 54.77 -6.18
CA PHE A 193 -33.93 54.51 -7.54
C PHE A 193 -32.51 53.93 -7.56
N SER A 194 -31.58 54.50 -6.79
CA SER A 194 -30.20 54.00 -6.69
C SER A 194 -30.12 52.57 -6.17
N VAL A 195 -30.97 52.21 -5.20
CA VAL A 195 -31.06 50.82 -4.68
C VAL A 195 -31.62 49.89 -5.75
N LEU A 196 -32.67 50.29 -6.48
CA LEU A 196 -33.25 49.48 -7.56
C LEU A 196 -32.27 49.26 -8.72
N GLU A 197 -31.52 50.27 -9.13
CA GLU A 197 -30.47 50.13 -10.15
C GLU A 197 -29.36 49.18 -9.68
N SER A 198 -28.96 49.31 -8.42
CA SER A 198 -27.97 48.42 -7.80
C SER A 198 -28.47 46.98 -7.75
N GLU A 199 -29.72 46.74 -7.36
CA GLU A 199 -30.32 45.40 -7.33
C GLU A 199 -30.45 44.80 -8.74
N ALA A 200 -30.90 45.57 -9.73
CA ALA A 200 -31.06 45.11 -11.11
C ALA A 200 -29.71 44.79 -11.77
N GLY A 201 -28.69 45.64 -11.59
CA GLY A 201 -27.36 45.41 -12.15
C GLY A 201 -26.62 44.25 -11.46
N ILE A 202 -26.76 44.11 -10.14
CA ILE A 202 -26.14 43.02 -9.40
C ILE A 202 -26.83 41.69 -9.74
N GLU A 203 -28.14 41.65 -9.94
CA GLU A 203 -28.87 40.41 -10.21
C GLU A 203 -28.45 39.81 -11.57
N GLU A 204 -28.38 40.59 -12.64
CA GLU A 204 -28.00 40.06 -13.96
C GLU A 204 -26.52 39.64 -14.04
N ASP A 205 -25.60 40.45 -13.52
CA ASP A 205 -24.16 40.12 -13.54
C ASP A 205 -23.86 38.97 -12.57
N SER A 206 -24.56 38.90 -11.43
CA SER A 206 -24.33 37.83 -10.46
C SER A 206 -24.96 36.51 -10.85
N GLU A 207 -26.12 36.48 -11.49
CA GLU A 207 -26.72 35.22 -11.95
C GLU A 207 -25.87 34.61 -13.07
N ARG A 208 -25.39 35.40 -14.04
CA ARG A 208 -24.48 34.88 -15.09
C ARG A 208 -23.16 34.38 -14.50
N GLU A 209 -22.52 35.16 -13.64
CA GLU A 209 -21.25 34.76 -13.04
C GLU A 209 -21.42 33.55 -12.11
N LYS A 210 -22.56 33.42 -11.43
CA LYS A 210 -22.90 32.29 -10.58
C LYS A 210 -23.19 31.04 -11.41
N GLU A 211 -23.93 31.16 -12.50
CA GLU A 211 -24.15 30.07 -13.46
C GLU A 211 -22.83 29.58 -14.04
N GLU A 212 -21.93 30.49 -14.43
CA GLU A 212 -20.59 30.15 -14.93
C GLU A 212 -19.73 29.45 -13.87
N ARG A 213 -19.67 29.96 -12.63
CA ARG A 213 -18.94 29.32 -11.52
C ARG A 213 -19.54 27.98 -11.13
N GLU A 214 -20.87 27.86 -11.11
CA GLU A 214 -21.54 26.58 -10.86
C GLU A 214 -21.23 25.56 -11.96
N GLN A 215 -21.19 26.02 -13.21
CA GLN A 215 -20.82 25.18 -14.34
C GLN A 215 -19.36 24.74 -14.25
N GLU A 216 -18.45 25.64 -13.88
CA GLU A 216 -17.04 25.34 -13.63
C GLU A 216 -16.88 24.28 -12.52
N ILE A 217 -17.54 24.48 -11.37
CA ILE A 217 -17.55 23.51 -10.26
C ILE A 217 -18.13 22.16 -10.70
N LYS A 218 -19.20 22.15 -11.50
CA LYS A 218 -19.77 20.92 -12.06
C LYS A 218 -18.78 20.21 -13.00
N GLU A 219 -18.07 20.95 -13.84
CA GLU A 219 -17.05 20.40 -14.74
C GLU A 219 -15.82 19.90 -13.98
N GLU A 220 -15.33 20.62 -12.97
CA GLU A 220 -14.27 20.16 -12.07
C GLU A 220 -14.67 18.88 -11.33
N LYS A 221 -15.89 18.84 -10.77
CA LYS A 221 -16.44 17.64 -10.12
C LYS A 221 -16.52 16.45 -11.08
N LYS A 222 -16.93 16.66 -12.33
CA LYS A 222 -16.93 15.60 -13.37
C LYS A 222 -15.52 15.11 -13.68
N LYS A 223 -14.54 16.02 -13.82
CA LYS A 223 -13.13 15.65 -14.03
C LYS A 223 -12.58 14.84 -12.86
N GLU A 224 -12.89 15.26 -11.64
CA GLU A 224 -12.48 14.57 -10.40
C GLU A 224 -13.09 13.15 -10.33
N ILE A 225 -14.40 13.02 -10.59
CA ILE A 225 -15.08 11.71 -10.67
C ILE A 225 -14.42 10.82 -11.73
N SER A 226 -14.09 11.37 -12.90
CA SER A 226 -13.42 10.63 -13.98
C SER A 226 -12.02 10.15 -13.57
N CYS A 227 -11.23 11.01 -12.93
CA CYS A 227 -9.91 10.66 -12.41
C CYS A 227 -10.01 9.54 -11.37
N GLN A 228 -10.94 9.69 -10.43
CA GLN A 228 -11.17 8.70 -9.38
C GLN A 228 -11.67 7.37 -9.94
N GLN A 229 -12.53 7.39 -10.96
CA GLN A 229 -13.00 6.19 -11.66
C GLN A 229 -11.83 5.45 -12.33
N HIS A 230 -10.91 6.19 -12.96
CA HIS A 230 -9.69 5.60 -13.52
C HIS A 230 -8.84 4.95 -12.44
N ALA A 231 -8.63 5.62 -11.29
CA ALA A 231 -7.88 5.07 -10.16
C ALA A 231 -8.50 3.76 -9.62
N VAL A 232 -9.83 3.69 -9.52
CA VAL A 232 -10.56 2.46 -9.15
C VAL A 232 -10.29 1.34 -10.16
N ASN A 233 -10.43 1.62 -11.46
CA ASN A 233 -10.22 0.63 -12.51
C ASN A 233 -8.79 0.09 -12.49
N SER A 234 -7.78 0.96 -12.40
CA SER A 234 -6.37 0.56 -12.33
C SER A 234 -6.07 -0.28 -11.08
N ALA A 235 -6.61 0.10 -9.92
CA ALA A 235 -6.44 -0.69 -8.69
C ALA A 235 -7.12 -2.07 -8.80
N GLN A 236 -8.28 -2.14 -9.45
CA GLN A 236 -8.98 -3.41 -9.69
C GLN A 236 -8.19 -4.34 -10.62
N GLU A 237 -7.61 -3.82 -11.70
CA GLU A 237 -6.71 -4.56 -12.59
C GLU A 237 -5.49 -5.09 -11.82
N ARG A 238 -4.90 -4.26 -10.95
CA ARG A 238 -3.75 -4.66 -10.12
C ARG A 238 -4.11 -5.81 -9.18
N VAL A 239 -5.26 -5.73 -8.51
CA VAL A 239 -5.78 -6.81 -7.65
C VAL A 239 -5.94 -8.11 -8.43
N GLN A 240 -6.56 -8.08 -9.62
CA GLN A 240 -6.73 -9.27 -10.45
C GLN A 240 -5.39 -9.88 -10.89
N GLN A 241 -4.42 -9.03 -11.22
CA GLN A 241 -3.09 -9.47 -11.61
C GLN A 241 -2.37 -10.17 -10.45
N LEU A 242 -2.42 -9.62 -9.23
CA LEU A 242 -1.83 -10.24 -8.04
C LEU A 242 -2.51 -11.57 -7.68
N GLU A 243 -3.84 -11.66 -7.77
CA GLU A 243 -4.57 -12.92 -7.57
C GLU A 243 -4.17 -14.00 -8.59
N LYS A 244 -3.94 -13.59 -9.85
CA LYS A 244 -3.44 -14.50 -10.89
C LYS A 244 -2.03 -14.98 -10.57
N GLN A 245 -1.14 -14.09 -10.15
CA GLN A 245 0.23 -14.42 -9.75
C GLN A 245 0.27 -15.40 -8.57
N LEU A 246 -0.54 -15.19 -7.54
CA LEU A 246 -0.68 -16.12 -6.41
C LEU A 246 -1.06 -17.53 -6.88
N LYS A 247 -2.10 -17.64 -7.72
CA LYS A 247 -2.54 -18.92 -8.26
C LYS A 247 -1.49 -19.59 -9.17
N GLU A 248 -0.66 -18.80 -9.85
CA GLU A 248 0.43 -19.34 -10.67
C GLU A 248 1.58 -19.86 -9.79
N MET A 249 1.96 -19.10 -8.77
CA MET A 249 2.98 -19.48 -7.79
C MET A 249 2.63 -20.79 -7.06
N GLU A 250 1.38 -20.95 -6.62
CA GLU A 250 0.93 -22.20 -6.00
C GLU A 250 1.02 -23.40 -6.95
N ARG A 251 0.62 -23.22 -8.21
CA ARG A 251 0.72 -24.26 -9.23
C ARG A 251 2.16 -24.63 -9.52
N GLU A 252 3.06 -23.65 -9.63
CA GLU A 252 4.47 -23.91 -9.87
C GLU A 252 5.11 -24.67 -8.70
N ARG A 253 4.78 -24.29 -7.47
CA ARG A 253 5.19 -25.03 -6.27
C ARG A 253 4.74 -26.48 -6.31
N ASP A 254 3.50 -26.74 -6.70
CA ASP A 254 3.01 -28.11 -6.79
C ASP A 254 3.71 -28.93 -7.88
N ARG A 255 4.00 -28.31 -9.04
CA ARG A 255 4.77 -28.95 -10.11
C ARG A 255 6.16 -29.34 -9.64
N GLU A 256 6.89 -28.41 -9.04
CA GLU A 256 8.27 -28.61 -8.60
C GLU A 256 8.35 -29.58 -7.42
N MET A 257 7.44 -29.49 -6.45
CA MET A 257 7.34 -30.46 -5.36
C MET A 257 7.05 -31.87 -5.87
N ASN A 258 6.22 -32.01 -6.90
CA ASN A 258 5.94 -33.30 -7.50
C ASN A 258 7.12 -33.84 -8.32
N ALA A 259 7.87 -32.97 -9.00
CA ALA A 259 9.10 -33.33 -9.71
C ALA A 259 10.16 -33.86 -8.74
N LEU A 260 10.44 -33.14 -7.65
CA LEU A 260 11.39 -33.58 -6.61
C LEU A 260 10.95 -34.88 -5.93
N ARG A 261 9.64 -35.04 -5.65
CA ARG A 261 9.09 -36.30 -5.13
C ARG A 261 9.32 -37.47 -6.10
N LYS A 262 9.17 -37.25 -7.41
CA LYS A 262 9.40 -38.28 -8.44
C LYS A 262 10.87 -38.68 -8.50
N GLN A 263 11.78 -37.70 -8.57
CA GLN A 263 13.23 -37.94 -8.58
C GLN A 263 13.68 -38.71 -7.33
N ARG A 264 13.16 -38.35 -6.15
CA ARG A 264 13.44 -39.06 -4.90
C ARG A 264 12.99 -40.54 -4.95
N ARG A 265 11.78 -40.82 -5.47
CA ARG A 265 11.28 -42.19 -5.61
C ARG A 265 12.14 -43.01 -6.56
N GLU A 266 12.56 -42.42 -7.68
CA GLU A 266 13.45 -43.07 -8.65
C GLU A 266 14.81 -43.42 -8.02
N LEU A 267 15.42 -42.49 -7.28
CA LEU A 267 16.68 -42.73 -6.58
C LEU A 267 16.58 -43.77 -5.46
N LEU A 268 15.46 -43.83 -4.76
CA LEU A 268 15.22 -44.91 -3.79
C LEU A 268 15.14 -46.26 -4.49
N HIS A 269 14.42 -46.35 -5.61
CA HIS A 269 14.33 -47.57 -6.39
C HIS A 269 15.70 -48.03 -6.91
N THR A 270 16.51 -47.11 -7.45
CA THR A 270 17.88 -47.44 -7.90
C THR A 270 18.77 -47.86 -6.72
N THR A 271 18.68 -47.20 -5.58
CA THR A 271 19.40 -47.59 -4.35
C THR A 271 19.05 -49.00 -3.91
N HIS A 272 17.76 -49.36 -3.90
CA HIS A 272 17.30 -50.71 -3.57
C HIS A 272 17.80 -51.75 -4.58
N LYS A 273 17.78 -51.43 -5.88
CA LYS A 273 18.28 -52.32 -6.94
C LYS A 273 19.79 -52.59 -6.80
N VAL A 274 20.60 -51.55 -6.62
CA VAL A 274 22.06 -51.68 -6.40
C VAL A 274 22.36 -52.48 -5.13
N LEU A 275 21.59 -52.29 -4.06
CA LEU A 275 21.75 -53.07 -2.84
C LEU A 275 21.36 -54.54 -3.04
N ALA A 276 20.29 -54.82 -3.79
CA ALA A 276 19.85 -56.17 -4.12
C ALA A 276 20.84 -56.91 -5.03
N GLU A 277 21.51 -56.23 -5.95
CA GLU A 277 22.56 -56.79 -6.82
C GLU A 277 23.87 -57.08 -6.06
N LYS A 278 24.15 -56.33 -4.98
CA LYS A 278 25.31 -56.57 -4.11
C LYS A 278 25.10 -57.73 -3.12
N LYS A 279 23.84 -58.07 -2.78
CA LYS A 279 23.52 -59.19 -1.88
C LYS A 279 23.94 -60.58 -2.42
N PRO A 280 23.68 -60.98 -3.68
CA PRO A 280 24.11 -62.28 -4.19
C PRO A 280 25.64 -62.40 -4.35
N LEU A 281 26.39 -61.29 -4.33
CA LEU A 281 27.85 -61.31 -4.35
C LEU A 281 28.46 -61.69 -2.97
N ALA A 282 27.69 -61.54 -1.88
CA ALA A 282 28.11 -61.92 -0.52
C ALA A 282 27.77 -63.38 -0.16
N ASP A 283 26.89 -64.03 -0.93
CA ASP A 283 26.41 -65.40 -0.67
C ASP A 283 27.35 -66.52 -1.15
N TRP A 284 28.50 -66.20 -1.75
CA TRP A 284 29.58 -67.16 -2.01
C TRP A 284 30.22 -67.73 -0.73
N SER A 285 29.80 -67.27 0.45
CA SER A 285 30.20 -67.77 1.77
C SER A 285 29.53 -69.10 2.15
N ASN A 286 28.55 -69.59 1.38
CA ASN A 286 27.83 -70.85 1.64
C ASN A 286 28.09 -71.93 0.57
N ILE A 287 29.35 -72.12 0.13
CA ILE A 287 29.76 -73.37 -0.53
C ILE A 287 30.18 -74.35 0.58
N PRO A 288 29.45 -75.47 0.81
CA PRO A 288 29.87 -76.49 1.76
C PRO A 288 30.85 -77.48 1.09
N VAL A 289 32.00 -77.70 1.77
CA VAL A 289 32.90 -78.88 1.67
C VAL A 289 33.80 -78.90 0.41
N SER A 290 35.13 -78.79 0.50
CA SER A 290 36.04 -79.76 1.12
C SER A 290 37.44 -79.16 1.37
N SER A 291 38.01 -79.40 2.55
CA SER A 291 39.45 -79.25 2.89
C SER A 291 40.11 -80.64 2.92
N PRO A 292 41.45 -80.85 3.00
CA PRO A 292 42.54 -79.88 3.23
C PRO A 292 43.78 -80.07 2.31
N CYS A 293 44.62 -79.03 2.16
CA CYS A 293 46.05 -79.26 1.88
C CYS A 293 46.88 -78.50 2.91
N MET A 294 47.54 -79.29 3.75
CA MET A 294 48.57 -78.90 4.68
C MET A 294 49.68 -78.15 3.94
N MET A 295 50.02 -76.93 4.36
CA MET A 295 51.42 -76.51 4.39
C MET A 295 51.60 -75.56 5.57
N SER A 296 52.24 -76.11 6.59
CA SER A 296 52.79 -75.43 7.75
C SER A 296 53.88 -74.47 7.34
N LEU A 297 53.78 -73.20 7.72
CA LEU A 297 54.93 -72.41 8.21
C LEU A 297 54.43 -71.42 9.27
N SER A 298 54.97 -71.58 10.48
CA SER A 298 55.03 -70.58 11.56
C SER A 298 56.50 -70.56 12.03
N PRO A 299 56.99 -69.60 12.85
CA PRO A 299 56.28 -68.52 13.54
C PRO A 299 57.02 -67.16 13.49
N LEU A 300 56.40 -66.08 13.98
CA LEU A 300 57.12 -65.13 14.83
C LEU A 300 56.14 -64.54 15.86
N THR A 301 56.45 -64.85 17.11
CA THR A 301 55.79 -64.45 18.34
C THR A 301 56.18 -63.03 18.74
N ILE A 302 55.22 -62.16 19.08
CA ILE A 302 55.42 -61.15 20.13
C ILE A 302 54.22 -61.19 21.08
N GLN A 303 54.55 -61.22 22.36
CA GLN A 303 53.67 -61.46 23.50
C GLN A 303 52.74 -60.28 23.84
N LYS A 304 51.47 -60.64 24.05
CA LYS A 304 50.65 -60.42 25.26
C LYS A 304 51.05 -59.31 26.25
N SER A 305 50.10 -58.41 26.54
CA SER A 305 49.50 -58.32 27.90
C SER A 305 48.11 -57.66 27.87
N PRO A 306 47.12 -58.18 28.61
CA PRO A 306 45.87 -57.50 28.97
C PRO A 306 45.93 -57.02 30.43
N GLN A 307 45.22 -55.95 30.82
CA GLN A 307 44.52 -55.82 32.12
C GLN A 307 43.81 -54.46 32.33
N GLU A 308 42.49 -54.55 32.57
CA GLU A 308 41.58 -53.80 33.48
C GLU A 308 41.20 -52.29 33.35
N GLN A 309 39.87 -52.12 33.25
CA GLN A 309 38.95 -51.30 34.09
C GLN A 309 39.16 -49.79 34.27
N LYS A 310 38.18 -49.00 33.80
CA LYS A 310 37.30 -48.11 34.61
C LYS A 310 36.38 -47.24 33.73
N GLU A 311 35.06 -47.37 33.92
CA GLU A 311 34.07 -46.30 33.67
C GLU A 311 34.16 -45.21 34.77
N PRO A 312 33.34 -44.14 34.80
CA PRO A 312 32.78 -43.28 33.75
C PRO A 312 32.99 -41.76 34.05
N VAL A 313 32.91 -40.86 33.06
CA VAL A 313 32.76 -39.41 33.31
C VAL A 313 31.70 -38.78 32.40
N SER A 314 30.49 -38.73 32.95
CA SER A 314 29.53 -37.60 33.00
C SER A 314 29.69 -36.36 32.08
N LEU A 315 28.65 -36.13 31.25
CA LEU A 315 27.75 -34.94 31.12
C LEU A 315 28.33 -33.52 30.83
N PRO A 316 27.58 -32.58 30.17
CA PRO A 316 26.12 -32.48 30.24
C PRO A 316 25.32 -32.20 28.95
N ARG A 317 24.17 -32.85 28.97
CA ARG A 317 22.88 -32.44 28.42
C ARG A 317 22.44 -31.13 29.09
N ARG A 318 22.28 -30.04 28.33
CA ARG A 318 21.48 -28.88 28.76
C ARG A 318 20.10 -28.97 28.12
N ARG A 319 19.12 -29.30 28.97
CA ARG A 319 17.69 -29.09 28.73
C ARG A 319 17.28 -28.03 29.75
N SER A 320 16.75 -26.89 29.31
CA SER A 320 15.90 -26.07 30.17
C SER A 320 14.77 -25.48 29.33
N SER A 321 13.59 -26.03 29.59
CA SER A 321 12.29 -25.45 29.27
C SER A 321 12.12 -24.16 30.09
N HIS A 322 11.57 -23.10 29.49
CA HIS A 322 10.57 -22.28 30.16
C HIS A 322 9.58 -21.72 29.15
N ARG A 323 8.31 -21.81 29.58
CA ARG A 323 7.07 -21.48 28.90
C ARG A 323 6.43 -20.36 29.74
N ASN A 324 6.20 -19.18 29.16
CA ASN A 324 5.08 -18.24 29.41
C ASN A 324 5.46 -16.90 28.73
N ASN A 325 4.70 -16.39 27.76
CA ASN A 325 3.37 -15.78 27.84
C ASN A 325 3.39 -14.38 28.50
N LYS A 326 3.14 -13.37 27.63
CA LYS A 326 2.28 -12.19 27.83
C LYS A 326 2.87 -10.84 28.29
N HIS A 327 2.36 -9.80 27.58
CA HIS A 327 2.29 -8.35 27.83
C HIS A 327 3.55 -7.53 27.44
N SER A 328 3.48 -6.75 26.35
CA SER A 328 2.97 -5.37 26.24
C SER A 328 4.01 -4.36 26.71
N ASP A 329 4.73 -3.73 25.79
CA ASP A 329 5.32 -2.41 26.03
C ASP A 329 5.34 -1.57 24.74
N ARG A 330 4.51 -0.53 24.77
CA ARG A 330 4.40 0.56 23.81
C ARG A 330 5.02 1.78 24.51
N PRO A 331 6.03 2.46 23.95
CA PRO A 331 6.43 3.74 24.51
C PRO A 331 5.42 4.82 24.09
N VAL A 332 4.74 5.38 25.08
CA VAL A 332 4.01 6.65 25.01
C VAL A 332 5.04 7.76 25.14
N SER A 333 5.16 8.62 24.13
CA SER A 333 5.86 9.90 24.29
C SER A 333 4.85 10.96 24.70
N SER A 334 5.13 11.57 25.84
CA SER A 334 4.37 12.59 26.54
C SER A 334 4.40 13.96 25.85
N GLN A 335 3.36 14.72 26.16
CA GLN A 335 3.09 16.12 25.86
C GLN A 335 4.24 17.10 26.17
N GLY A 336 4.27 18.18 25.37
CA GLY A 336 4.17 19.55 25.87
C GLY A 336 5.46 20.35 26.02
N GLU A 337 5.56 21.47 25.29
CA GLU A 337 5.74 22.80 25.90
C GLU A 337 5.53 23.93 24.87
N LEU A 338 4.72 24.90 25.31
CA LEU A 338 4.60 26.33 24.96
C LEU A 338 4.17 26.79 23.56
#